data_AF-A0A2V8SXJ5-F1
#
_entry.id   AF-A0A2V8SXJ5-F1
#
_cell.length_a   1.000
_cell.length_b   1.000
_cell.length_c   1.000
_cell.angle_alpha   90.00
_cell.angle_beta   90.00
_cell.angle_gamma   90.00
#
_symmetry.space_group_name_H-M   'P 1'
#
loop_
_entity.id
_entity.type
_entity.pdbx_description
1 polymer ?
#
loop_
_entity_poly.entity_id
_entity_poly.type
_entity_poly.pdbx_seq_one_letter_code
_entity_poly.pdbx_strand_id
1 'polypeptide(L)'
;MSHISRGKEFLHNSTLGQKHLRAPEKRLLVMAKPNRNLTLCLIAAVVAVVAVLTCGRAAHGSGGDERASVGARTPPPVPIDLFSPSNARTEDGKLIPSAEFFPAARCAKCHQDSHEQWAQSLHRNAGREPFYKDSSDILQRTRGVEFTRHCEACHAPVALL
;
A
#
# COMPACT_ATOMS: atom_id res chain seq x y z
N MET A 1 -48.74 -31.86 -17.02
CA MET A 1 -48.39 -33.30 -16.96
C MET A 1 -47.95 -33.74 -18.35
N SER A 2 -46.65 -34.01 -18.54
CA SER A 2 -46.11 -34.79 -19.65
C SER A 2 -44.86 -35.51 -19.15
N HIS A 3 -44.94 -36.84 -19.17
CA HIS A 3 -43.89 -37.79 -18.83
C HIS A 3 -42.72 -37.73 -19.82
N ILE A 4 -41.50 -38.04 -19.38
CA ILE A 4 -40.51 -38.83 -20.16
C ILE A 4 -39.50 -39.47 -19.19
N SER A 5 -39.15 -40.71 -19.55
CA SER A 5 -38.59 -41.80 -18.74
C SER A 5 -37.07 -41.79 -18.52
N ARG A 6 -36.70 -42.58 -17.49
CA ARG A 6 -35.39 -43.14 -17.13
C ARG A 6 -34.62 -43.84 -18.29
N GLY A 7 -33.29 -43.83 -18.17
CA GLY A 7 -32.34 -44.84 -18.68
C GLY A 7 -30.91 -44.40 -18.36
N LYS A 8 -30.21 -44.90 -17.33
CA LYS A 8 -29.44 -46.17 -17.21
C LYS A 8 -28.46 -46.45 -18.36
N GLU A 9 -27.19 -46.20 -18.03
CA GLU A 9 -25.92 -46.87 -18.38
C GLU A 9 -25.78 -47.62 -19.72
N PHE A 10 -24.73 -47.27 -20.47
CA PHE A 10 -23.95 -48.26 -21.21
C PHE A 10 -22.46 -47.90 -21.22
N LEU A 11 -21.68 -48.80 -20.63
CA LEU A 11 -20.22 -48.88 -20.62
C LEU A 11 -19.68 -49.42 -21.97
N HIS A 12 -18.36 -49.29 -22.15
CA HIS A 12 -17.42 -49.93 -23.10
C HIS A 12 -16.69 -48.89 -23.98
N ASN A 13 -15.38 -48.90 -24.18
CA ASN A 13 -14.30 -49.84 -23.86
C ASN A 13 -12.97 -49.10 -24.15
N SER A 14 -11.98 -49.16 -23.27
CA SER A 14 -10.58 -48.86 -23.60
C SER A 14 -9.67 -49.75 -22.76
N THR A 15 -9.46 -50.94 -23.32
CA THR A 15 -8.38 -51.93 -23.14
C THR A 15 -7.19 -51.60 -22.23
N LEU A 16 -6.91 -52.55 -21.32
CA LEU A 16 -5.62 -53.16 -20.90
C LEU A 16 -4.34 -52.28 -20.96
N GLY A 17 -3.45 -52.23 -19.96
CA GLY A 17 -3.26 -53.04 -18.77
C GLY A 17 -1.82 -52.92 -18.27
N GLN A 18 -1.67 -52.96 -16.94
CA GLN A 18 -0.57 -53.53 -16.15
C GLN A 18 0.85 -52.92 -16.26
N LYS A 19 1.46 -52.59 -15.10
CA LYS A 19 2.70 -53.22 -14.57
C LYS A 19 3.23 -52.55 -13.28
N HIS A 20 3.23 -53.36 -12.22
CA HIS A 20 4.20 -53.48 -11.13
C HIS A 20 4.57 -52.29 -10.22
N LEU A 21 4.05 -52.35 -8.98
CA LEU A 21 4.65 -51.72 -7.80
C LEU A 21 6.02 -52.38 -7.49
N ARG A 22 7.07 -51.57 -7.34
CA ARG A 22 8.40 -52.00 -6.90
C ARG A 22 8.78 -51.25 -5.61
N ALA A 23 9.28 -51.98 -4.61
CA ALA A 23 9.66 -51.45 -3.30
C ALA A 23 10.86 -50.46 -3.38
N PRO A 24 11.03 -49.54 -2.41
CA PRO A 24 12.08 -48.52 -2.46
C PRO A 24 13.45 -49.11 -2.06
N GLU A 25 14.42 -49.02 -2.97
CA GLU A 25 15.81 -49.34 -2.65
C GLU A 25 16.49 -48.21 -1.87
N LYS A 26 17.22 -48.57 -0.82
CA LYS A 26 18.01 -47.65 -0.01
C LYS A 26 19.22 -47.18 -0.82
N ARG A 27 19.13 -46.00 -1.42
CA ARG A 27 20.24 -45.39 -2.16
C ARG A 27 21.23 -44.78 -1.16
N LEU A 28 22.31 -45.50 -0.89
CA LEU A 28 23.46 -45.00 -0.14
C LEU A 28 24.08 -43.81 -0.89
N LEU A 29 24.06 -42.61 -0.29
CA LEU A 29 24.68 -41.42 -0.86
C LEU A 29 26.20 -41.57 -0.86
N VAL A 30 26.78 -41.89 -2.01
CA VAL A 30 28.23 -41.78 -2.24
C VAL A 30 28.56 -40.29 -2.34
N MET A 31 29.22 -39.75 -1.31
CA MET A 31 29.74 -38.37 -1.32
C MET A 31 30.77 -38.23 -2.45
N ALA A 32 30.38 -37.54 -3.52
CA ALA A 32 31.28 -37.24 -4.63
C ALA A 32 32.47 -36.41 -4.12
N LYS A 33 33.69 -36.87 -4.43
CA LYS A 33 34.94 -36.20 -4.02
C LYS A 33 34.96 -34.78 -4.64
N PRO A 34 35.19 -33.72 -3.84
CA PRO A 34 35.05 -32.35 -4.33
C PRO A 34 36.03 -32.09 -5.48
N ASN A 35 35.47 -31.64 -6.61
CA ASN A 35 36.24 -31.30 -7.80
C ASN A 35 37.05 -30.04 -7.52
N ARG A 36 38.39 -30.14 -7.59
CA ARG A 36 39.31 -29.02 -7.32
C ARG A 36 38.97 -27.78 -8.14
N ASN A 37 38.47 -27.96 -9.36
CA ASN A 37 38.06 -26.85 -10.22
C ASN A 37 36.79 -26.16 -9.70
N LEU A 38 35.83 -26.92 -9.16
CA LEU A 38 34.63 -26.37 -8.55
C LEU A 38 34.95 -25.62 -7.25
N THR A 39 35.86 -26.18 -6.43
CA THR A 39 36.32 -25.51 -5.21
C THR A 39 37.03 -24.19 -5.52
N LEU A 40 37.88 -24.16 -6.56
CA LEU A 40 38.55 -22.93 -7.00
C LEU A 40 37.56 -21.88 -7.53
N CYS A 41 36.56 -22.28 -8.33
CA CYS A 41 35.53 -21.36 -8.82
C CYS A 41 34.71 -20.76 -7.67
N LEU A 42 34.36 -21.56 -6.66
CA LEU A 42 33.62 -21.07 -5.49
C LEU A 42 34.45 -20.08 -4.67
N ILE A 43 35.74 -20.35 -4.46
CA ILE A 43 36.65 -19.42 -3.78
C ILE A 43 36.78 -18.12 -4.57
N ALA A 44 36.97 -18.18 -5.89
CA ALA A 44 37.07 -17.00 -6.74
C ALA A 44 35.78 -16.15 -6.70
N ALA A 45 34.61 -16.79 -6.71
CA ALA A 45 33.32 -16.10 -6.60
C ALA A 45 33.16 -15.40 -5.24
N VAL A 46 33.54 -16.06 -4.14
CA VAL A 46 33.50 -15.46 -2.79
C VAL A 46 34.47 -14.27 -2.69
N VAL A 47 35.69 -14.40 -3.22
CA VAL A 47 36.67 -13.29 -3.23
C VAL A 47 36.15 -12.10 -4.03
N ALA A 48 35.52 -12.33 -5.19
CA ALA A 48 34.92 -11.27 -6.00
C ALA A 48 33.78 -10.54 -5.25
N VAL A 49 32.90 -11.29 -4.59
CA VAL A 49 31.79 -10.71 -3.79
C VAL A 49 32.33 -9.88 -2.62
N VAL A 50 33.33 -10.39 -1.91
CA VAL A 50 33.97 -9.66 -0.79
C VAL A 50 34.64 -8.38 -1.31
N ALA A 51 35.35 -8.44 -2.43
CA ALA A 51 36.00 -7.27 -3.04
C ALA A 51 34.98 -6.19 -3.44
N VAL A 52 33.83 -6.57 -4.02
CA VAL A 52 32.73 -5.64 -4.35
C VAL A 52 32.15 -5.01 -3.08
N LEU A 53 31.94 -5.79 -2.02
CA LEU A 53 31.40 -5.29 -0.75
C LEU A 53 32.38 -4.35 -0.02
N THR A 54 33.69 -4.62 -0.07
CA THR A 54 34.71 -3.76 0.56
C THR A 54 35.00 -2.50 -0.26
N CYS A 55 34.98 -2.60 -1.60
CA CYS A 55 35.22 -1.46 -2.49
C CYS A 55 34.00 -0.54 -2.59
N GLY A 56 32.77 -1.09 -2.56
CA GLY A 56 31.53 -0.31 -2.54
C GLY A 56 31.37 0.58 -1.30
N ARG A 57 32.14 0.33 -0.24
CA ARG A 57 32.14 1.14 0.99
C ARG A 57 33.09 2.35 0.91
N ALA A 58 34.03 2.36 -0.04
CA ALA A 58 34.93 3.49 -0.27
C ALA A 58 34.34 4.55 -1.22
N ALA A 59 33.31 4.22 -2.00
CA ALA A 59 32.63 5.15 -2.91
C ALA A 59 31.48 5.94 -2.26
N HIS A 60 31.10 5.62 -1.02
CA HIS A 60 30.04 6.32 -0.27
C HIS A 60 30.59 7.32 0.76
N GLY A 61 31.68 7.99 0.41
CA GLY A 61 32.44 8.86 1.33
C GLY A 61 32.84 10.18 0.71
N SER A 62 31.89 10.96 0.17
CA SER A 62 31.87 12.43 0.22
C SER A 62 30.65 12.96 -0.54
N GLY A 63 29.44 12.60 -0.10
CA GLY A 63 28.31 13.49 -0.33
C GLY A 63 28.53 14.68 0.58
N GLY A 64 29.12 15.75 0.05
CA GLY A 64 29.18 17.03 0.74
C GLY A 64 27.79 17.37 1.28
N ASP A 65 27.75 17.94 2.47
CA ASP A 65 26.55 18.50 3.08
C ASP A 65 26.08 19.68 2.20
N GLU A 66 25.50 19.36 1.04
CA GLU A 66 24.68 20.24 0.25
C GLU A 66 23.29 20.27 0.90
N ARG A 67 23.26 20.56 2.21
CA ARG A 67 22.42 21.65 2.69
C ARG A 67 22.87 22.92 1.97
N ALA A 68 22.55 22.96 0.67
CA ALA A 68 22.04 24.17 0.09
C ALA A 68 21.04 24.67 1.11
N SER A 69 21.43 25.72 1.80
CA SER A 69 20.54 26.75 2.27
C SER A 69 19.67 27.14 1.07
N VAL A 70 18.67 26.31 0.77
CA VAL A 70 17.34 26.75 0.37
C VAL A 70 17.02 27.72 1.48
N GLY A 71 17.34 29.00 1.20
CA GLY A 71 17.37 30.06 2.20
C GLY A 71 16.14 29.88 3.06
N ALA A 72 16.35 29.94 4.39
CA ALA A 72 15.30 29.77 5.38
C ALA A 72 14.15 30.71 5.04
N ARG A 73 13.26 30.28 4.15
CA ARG A 73 11.97 30.88 3.89
C ARG A 73 11.25 30.53 5.16
N THR A 74 11.25 31.49 6.09
CA THR A 74 10.21 31.55 7.10
C THR A 74 8.92 31.26 6.35
N PRO A 75 8.21 30.15 6.66
CA PRO A 75 6.93 29.88 6.03
C PRO A 75 6.10 31.16 6.19
N PRO A 76 5.37 31.58 5.13
CA PRO A 76 4.54 32.77 5.24
C PRO A 76 3.66 32.61 6.49
N PRO A 77 3.42 33.70 7.25
CA PRO A 77 2.53 33.63 8.40
C PRO A 77 1.21 33.01 7.94
N VAL A 78 0.84 31.87 8.52
CA VAL A 78 -0.44 31.22 8.21
C VAL A 78 -1.52 32.17 8.71
N PRO A 79 -2.52 32.53 7.88
CA PRO A 79 -3.58 33.41 8.34
C PRO A 79 -4.29 32.79 9.54
N ILE A 80 -4.34 33.53 10.65
CA ILE A 80 -4.93 33.16 11.96
C ILE A 80 -6.47 33.15 11.97
N ASP A 81 -7.09 33.05 10.80
CA ASP A 81 -8.53 32.86 10.67
C ASP A 81 -8.85 31.36 10.71
N LEU A 82 -9.85 30.97 11.50
CA LEU A 82 -10.17 29.58 11.84
C LEU A 82 -10.38 28.68 10.61
N PHE A 83 -10.78 29.26 9.49
CA PHE A 83 -11.10 28.52 8.26
C PHE A 83 -10.04 28.66 7.16
N SER A 84 -9.05 29.53 7.32
CA SER A 84 -8.04 29.79 6.29
C SER A 84 -7.18 28.55 6.00
N PRO A 85 -6.76 28.28 4.75
CA PRO A 85 -6.97 29.05 3.52
C PRO A 85 -8.25 28.69 2.74
N SER A 86 -9.17 27.95 3.36
CA SER A 86 -10.43 27.60 2.70
C SER A 86 -11.38 28.80 2.65
N ASN A 87 -12.36 28.72 1.75
CA ASN A 87 -13.48 29.67 1.71
C ASN A 87 -14.61 29.29 2.69
N ALA A 88 -14.38 28.34 3.60
CA ALA A 88 -15.37 27.92 4.58
C ALA A 88 -15.66 29.07 5.57
N ARG A 89 -16.94 29.21 5.94
CA ARG A 89 -17.45 30.23 6.86
C ARG A 89 -18.63 29.63 7.62
N THR A 90 -18.76 29.98 8.89
CA THR A 90 -19.96 29.77 9.70
C THR A 90 -20.63 31.11 9.98
N GLU A 91 -21.94 31.10 10.26
CA GLU A 91 -22.71 32.33 10.46
C GLU A 91 -22.19 33.19 11.61
N ASP A 92 -21.70 32.56 12.69
CA ASP A 92 -21.18 33.23 13.87
C ASP A 92 -19.64 33.24 13.94
N GLY A 93 -18.98 32.75 12.89
CA GLY A 93 -17.52 32.66 12.80
C GLY A 93 -16.86 31.64 13.72
N LYS A 94 -17.63 30.73 14.36
CA LYS A 94 -17.10 29.69 15.26
C LYS A 94 -17.11 28.31 14.60
N LEU A 95 -16.37 27.39 15.19
CA LEU A 95 -16.42 25.98 14.79
C LEU A 95 -17.78 25.36 15.15
N ILE A 96 -18.28 24.50 14.26
CA ILE A 96 -19.47 23.70 14.43
C ILE A 96 -19.13 22.52 15.38
N PRO A 97 -19.86 22.34 16.49
CA PRO A 97 -19.70 21.19 17.35
C PRO A 97 -19.83 19.87 16.56
N SER A 98 -18.94 18.92 16.82
CA SER A 98 -18.90 17.64 16.10
C SER A 98 -20.22 16.86 16.13
N ALA A 99 -21.01 17.04 17.19
CA ALA A 99 -22.33 16.42 17.37
C ALA A 99 -23.41 16.93 16.39
N GLU A 100 -23.20 18.08 15.75
CA GLU A 100 -24.15 18.63 14.77
C GLU A 100 -23.99 17.99 13.38
N PHE A 101 -22.83 17.38 13.09
CA PHE A 101 -22.63 16.62 11.87
C PHE A 101 -23.30 15.25 11.94
N PHE A 102 -24.18 14.98 10.99
CA PHE A 102 -24.82 13.67 10.84
C PHE A 102 -24.09 12.82 9.78
N PRO A 103 -24.13 11.48 9.91
CA PRO A 103 -23.48 10.59 8.94
C PRO A 103 -24.20 10.64 7.60
N ALA A 104 -23.45 10.46 6.51
CA ALA A 104 -23.99 10.37 5.14
C ALA A 104 -25.03 9.24 4.96
N ALA A 105 -25.01 8.22 5.82
CA ALA A 105 -26.03 7.17 5.85
C ALA A 105 -27.45 7.71 6.13
N ARG A 106 -27.58 8.88 6.76
CA ARG A 106 -28.87 9.58 6.87
C ARG A 106 -29.42 9.96 5.49
N CYS A 107 -28.56 10.40 4.59
CA CYS A 107 -28.92 10.79 3.23
C CYS A 107 -29.36 9.58 2.40
N ALA A 108 -28.74 8.42 2.62
CA ALA A 108 -29.10 7.16 1.96
C ALA A 108 -30.54 6.69 2.22
N LYS A 109 -31.23 7.25 3.23
CA LYS A 109 -32.65 6.94 3.49
C LYS A 109 -33.57 7.43 2.36
N CYS A 110 -33.19 8.52 1.69
CA CYS A 110 -33.98 9.13 0.61
C CYS A 110 -33.23 9.24 -0.72
N HIS A 111 -31.90 9.12 -0.73
CA HIS A 111 -31.04 9.29 -1.91
C HIS A 111 -30.09 8.10 -2.07
N GLN A 112 -30.65 6.92 -2.29
CA GLN A 112 -29.94 5.65 -2.37
C GLN A 112 -28.90 5.65 -3.51
N ASP A 113 -29.33 5.87 -4.74
CA ASP A 113 -28.47 5.80 -5.92
C ASP A 113 -27.30 6.80 -5.85
N SER A 114 -27.57 8.04 -5.44
CA SER A 114 -26.53 9.06 -5.27
C SER A 114 -25.57 8.71 -4.14
N HIS A 115 -26.07 8.15 -3.03
CA HIS A 115 -25.22 7.71 -1.94
C HIS A 115 -24.34 6.54 -2.35
N GLU A 116 -24.85 5.57 -3.11
CA GLU A 116 -24.06 4.44 -3.63
C GLU A 116 -22.93 4.91 -4.54
N GLN A 117 -23.23 5.81 -5.49
CA GLN A 117 -22.22 6.40 -6.37
C GLN A 117 -21.17 7.20 -5.57
N TRP A 118 -21.60 8.03 -4.62
CA TRP A 118 -20.68 8.76 -3.76
C TRP A 118 -19.81 7.81 -2.93
N ALA A 119 -20.38 6.74 -2.37
CA ALA A 119 -19.66 5.79 -1.53
C ALA A 119 -18.51 5.07 -2.27
N GLN A 120 -18.63 4.91 -3.59
CA GLN A 120 -17.60 4.33 -4.46
C GLN A 120 -16.62 5.37 -5.03
N SER A 121 -16.87 6.67 -4.82
CA SER A 121 -16.06 7.74 -5.38
C SER A 121 -14.77 7.99 -4.59
N LEU A 122 -13.81 8.64 -5.25
CA LEU A 122 -12.61 9.17 -4.59
C LEU A 122 -12.96 10.22 -3.53
N HIS A 123 -14.03 10.99 -3.72
CA HIS A 123 -14.46 12.00 -2.74
C HIS A 123 -14.79 11.38 -1.39
N ARG A 124 -15.38 10.17 -1.34
CA ARG A 124 -15.64 9.47 -0.07
C ARG A 124 -14.35 9.12 0.68
N ASN A 125 -13.27 8.90 -0.06
CA ASN A 125 -11.99 8.41 0.48
C ASN A 125 -10.91 9.50 0.55
N ALA A 126 -11.22 10.74 0.15
CA ALA A 126 -10.25 11.82 -0.01
C ALA A 126 -9.41 12.06 1.26
N GLY A 127 -10.02 12.04 2.45
CA GLY A 127 -9.31 12.18 3.74
C GLY A 127 -8.99 10.86 4.46
N ARG A 128 -9.32 9.70 3.87
CA ARG A 128 -9.24 8.38 4.55
C ARG A 128 -8.21 7.44 3.93
N GLU A 129 -7.80 7.73 2.71
CA GLU A 129 -6.80 6.95 1.99
C GLU A 129 -5.47 6.96 2.78
N PRO A 130 -4.81 5.79 2.99
CA PRO A 130 -3.65 5.68 3.88
C PRO A 130 -2.48 6.59 3.52
N PHE A 131 -2.14 6.71 2.24
CA PHE A 131 -1.00 7.52 1.80
C PHE A 131 -1.23 9.02 2.08
N TYR A 132 -2.43 9.52 1.81
CA TYR A 132 -2.82 10.88 2.17
C TYR A 132 -2.77 11.08 3.68
N LYS A 133 -3.34 10.13 4.44
CA LYS A 133 -3.38 10.22 5.90
C LYS A 133 -1.97 10.30 6.49
N ASP A 134 -1.07 9.42 6.07
CA ASP A 134 0.31 9.42 6.55
C ASP A 134 1.03 10.72 6.19
N SER A 135 0.78 11.26 4.99
CA SER A 135 1.34 12.52 4.53
C SER A 135 0.85 13.71 5.38
N SER A 136 -0.46 13.80 5.65
CA SER A 136 -1.05 14.83 6.52
C SER A 136 -0.54 14.69 7.95
N ASP A 137 -0.47 13.47 8.48
CA ASP A 137 0.00 13.20 9.83
C ASP A 137 1.50 13.58 10.00
N ILE A 138 2.35 13.33 8.99
CA ILE A 138 3.76 13.79 9.01
C ILE A 138 3.82 15.32 9.04
N LEU A 139 3.02 16.00 8.21
CA LEU A 139 3.00 17.46 8.16
C LEU A 139 2.52 18.06 9.49
N GLN A 140 1.46 17.51 10.07
CA GLN A 140 0.96 17.89 11.39
C GLN A 140 2.02 17.71 12.47
N ARG A 141 2.71 16.57 12.51
CA ARG A 141 3.74 16.29 13.53
C ARG A 141 5.00 17.16 13.38
N THR A 142 5.37 17.52 12.16
CA THR A 142 6.63 18.24 11.89
C THR A 142 6.46 19.75 11.82
N ARG A 143 5.27 20.25 11.48
CA ARG A 143 4.99 21.69 11.26
C ARG A 143 3.80 22.22 12.05
N GLY A 144 2.93 21.35 12.57
CA GLY A 144 1.70 21.72 13.27
C GLY A 144 0.44 21.62 12.40
N VAL A 145 -0.73 21.63 13.05
CA VAL A 145 -2.04 21.46 12.39
C VAL A 145 -2.37 22.58 11.39
N GLU A 146 -1.85 23.79 11.61
CA GLU A 146 -2.07 24.91 10.69
C GLU A 146 -1.59 24.63 9.26
N PHE A 147 -0.58 23.76 9.11
CA PHE A 147 -0.05 23.37 7.80
C PHE A 147 -0.88 22.32 7.09
N THR A 148 -1.73 21.57 7.79
CA THR A 148 -2.63 20.59 7.16
C THR A 148 -3.91 21.24 6.62
N ARG A 149 -4.30 22.42 7.15
CA ARG A 149 -5.56 23.11 6.78
C ARG A 149 -5.75 23.30 5.29
N HIS A 150 -4.69 23.61 4.54
CA HIS A 150 -4.78 23.74 3.08
C HIS A 150 -5.20 22.43 2.40
N CYS A 151 -4.68 21.31 2.88
CA CYS A 151 -5.03 19.99 2.38
C CYS A 151 -6.45 19.60 2.79
N GLU A 152 -6.79 19.84 4.06
CA GLU A 152 -8.11 19.49 4.61
C GLU A 152 -9.25 20.30 3.97
N ALA A 153 -8.97 21.48 3.41
CA ALA A 153 -9.94 22.29 2.66
C ALA A 153 -10.62 21.52 1.51
N CYS A 154 -9.92 20.54 0.93
CA CYS A 154 -10.45 19.69 -0.13
C CYS A 154 -10.65 18.23 0.32
N HIS A 155 -9.73 17.70 1.14
CA HIS A 155 -9.72 16.27 1.48
C HIS A 155 -10.64 15.90 2.64
N ALA A 156 -10.82 16.80 3.62
CA ALA A 156 -11.73 16.62 4.74
C ALA A 156 -12.35 17.96 5.14
N PRO A 157 -13.18 18.58 4.28
CA PRO A 157 -13.68 19.94 4.51
C PRO A 157 -14.48 20.10 5.81
N VAL A 158 -15.10 19.02 6.29
CA VAL A 158 -15.80 18.98 7.58
C VAL A 158 -14.83 19.19 8.75
N ALA A 159 -13.55 18.80 8.64
CA ALA A 159 -12.57 18.99 9.71
C ALA A 159 -12.12 20.46 9.86
N LEU A 160 -12.47 21.34 8.91
CA LEU A 160 -12.25 22.78 9.01
C LEU A 160 -13.44 23.54 9.63
N LEU A 161 -14.59 22.88 9.76
CA LEU A 161 -15.84 23.46 10.25
C LEU A 161 -16.09 23.03 11.69
#